data_AF-A0A6L9FH63-F1
#
_entry.id   AF-A0A6L9FH63-F1
#
_cell.length_a   1.000
_cell.length_b   1.000
_cell.length_c   1.000
_cell.angle_alpha   90.00
_cell.angle_beta   90.00
_cell.angle_gamma   90.00
#
_symmetry.space_group_name_H-M   'P 1'
#
loop_
_entity.id
_entity.type
_entity.pdbx_description
1 polymer ?
#
loop_
_entity_poly.entity_id
_entity_poly.type
_entity_poly.pdbx_seq_one_letter_code
_entity_poly.pdbx_strand_id
1 'polypeptide(L)'
;MIQFDSKTGAPLREISTHVARPLVTDKPLPSEGIGDNQYYSFRDENDAVPYWPTNQCNWVVKNKQVSITAYHKDTRELKEFDDISLVTNDYTLDKPVTIFDYWTESGWKTDEQAKFEYDYKQVNDRRYQLYTIMVDRLRNEAVSIESVEGDSIKAAEYRIQADAAYLKIKEDNPFPEPPELTP
;
A
#
# COMPACT_ATOMS: atom_id res chain seq x y z
N MET A 1 32.70 -12.30 -12.71
CA MET A 1 31.90 -11.28 -12.02
C MET A 1 31.77 -11.72 -10.58
N ILE A 2 32.77 -11.37 -9.77
CA ILE A 2 32.70 -11.55 -8.33
C ILE A 2 32.39 -10.16 -7.80
N GLN A 3 31.12 -9.93 -7.46
CA GLN A 3 30.71 -8.76 -6.69
C GLN A 3 31.06 -9.05 -5.23
N PHE A 4 31.61 -8.10 -4.48
CA PHE A 4 31.95 -8.32 -3.07
C PHE A 4 31.06 -7.47 -2.18
N ASP A 5 30.58 -8.09 -1.10
CA ASP A 5 29.81 -7.45 -0.05
C ASP A 5 30.69 -6.53 0.79
N SER A 6 30.21 -5.33 1.07
CA SER A 6 30.96 -4.26 1.72
C SER A 6 31.22 -4.48 3.21
N LYS A 7 30.42 -5.31 3.90
CA LYS A 7 30.56 -5.56 5.34
C LYS A 7 31.36 -6.81 5.64
N THR A 8 31.25 -7.81 4.77
CA THR A 8 31.80 -9.15 5.01
C THR A 8 33.00 -9.46 4.12
N GLY A 9 33.21 -8.69 3.04
CA GLY A 9 34.19 -9.03 2.00
C GLY A 9 33.82 -10.30 1.23
N ALA A 10 32.60 -10.83 1.40
CA ALA A 10 32.16 -12.07 0.80
C ALA A 10 31.64 -11.86 -0.63
N PRO A 11 31.79 -12.84 -1.54
CA PRO A 11 31.30 -12.73 -2.91
C PRO A 11 29.76 -12.80 -2.99
N LEU A 12 29.11 -11.75 -3.51
CA LEU A 12 27.65 -11.63 -3.75
C LEU A 12 27.17 -12.45 -4.97
N ARG A 13 28.08 -12.83 -5.87
CA ARG A 13 27.81 -13.74 -6.99
C ARG A 13 29.06 -14.58 -7.25
N GLU A 14 28.99 -15.88 -6.98
CA GLU A 14 30.01 -16.84 -7.39
C GLU A 14 29.70 -17.26 -8.83
N ILE A 15 30.58 -16.95 -9.78
CA ILE A 15 30.50 -17.61 -11.08
C ILE A 15 30.99 -19.04 -10.86
N SER A 16 30.10 -20.02 -10.98
CA SER A 16 30.48 -21.41 -11.15
C SER A 16 31.18 -21.60 -12.49
N THR A 17 32.45 -21.19 -12.57
CA THR A 17 33.35 -21.59 -13.63
C THR A 17 34.31 -22.61 -13.05
N HIS A 18 34.36 -23.80 -13.66
CA HIS A 18 35.43 -24.80 -13.51
C HIS A 18 36.82 -24.27 -13.98
N VAL A 19 37.03 -22.96 -13.93
CA VAL A 19 38.27 -22.26 -14.26
C VAL A 19 38.66 -21.48 -13.01
N ALA A 20 39.54 -22.09 -12.21
CA ALA A 20 40.19 -21.44 -11.08
C ALA A 20 41.19 -20.41 -11.59
N ARG A 21 40.70 -19.24 -12.01
CA ARG A 21 41.51 -18.02 -12.07
C ARG A 21 40.74 -16.95 -11.30
N PRO A 22 40.97 -16.80 -9.98
CA PRO A 22 40.55 -15.58 -9.30
C PRO A 22 41.12 -14.41 -10.10
N LEU A 23 40.37 -13.30 -10.21
CA LEU A 23 40.90 -12.06 -10.76
C LEU A 23 42.15 -11.69 -9.94
N VAL A 24 43.34 -12.01 -10.45
CA VAL A 24 44.61 -11.67 -9.81
C VAL A 24 44.86 -10.22 -10.14
N THR A 25 44.52 -9.34 -9.21
CA THR A 25 44.93 -7.94 -9.23
C THR A 25 45.92 -7.73 -8.09
N ASP A 26 47.02 -7.03 -8.37
CA ASP A 26 48.02 -6.67 -7.36
C ASP A 26 47.52 -5.56 -6.41
N LYS A 27 46.35 -4.97 -6.72
CA LYS A 27 45.73 -3.90 -5.93
C LYS A 27 44.80 -4.52 -4.88
N PRO A 28 45.13 -4.44 -3.58
CA PRO A 28 44.27 -4.98 -2.53
C PRO A 28 42.89 -4.29 -2.55
N LEU A 29 41.85 -5.02 -2.12
CA LEU A 29 40.53 -4.42 -1.90
C LEU A 29 40.67 -3.27 -0.90
N PRO A 30 40.07 -2.09 -1.14
CA PRO A 30 40.16 -0.98 -0.20
C PRO A 30 39.50 -1.37 1.13
N SER A 31 40.09 -0.92 2.24
CA SER A 31 39.63 -1.20 3.60
C SER A 31 38.70 -0.11 4.17
N GLU A 32 38.37 0.91 3.37
CA GLU A 32 37.46 1.97 3.78
C GLU A 32 36.04 1.41 3.94
N GLY A 33 35.34 1.83 4.99
CA GLY A 33 33.92 1.51 5.13
C GLY A 33 33.11 2.27 4.07
N ILE A 34 32.46 1.55 3.16
CA ILE A 34 31.50 2.13 2.22
C ILE A 34 30.08 2.01 2.75
N GLY A 35 29.16 2.82 2.21
CA GLY A 35 27.75 2.77 2.61
C GLY A 35 27.09 1.43 2.33
N ASP A 36 26.00 1.13 3.03
CA ASP A 36 25.27 -0.15 2.92
C ASP A 36 24.75 -0.43 1.50
N ASN A 37 24.42 0.63 0.76
CA ASN A 37 23.98 0.58 -0.64
C ASN A 37 25.13 0.76 -1.64
N GLN A 38 26.38 0.53 -1.23
CA GLN A 38 27.55 0.64 -2.12
C GLN A 38 28.30 -0.68 -2.21
N TYR A 39 29.02 -0.86 -3.31
CA TYR A 39 29.92 -2.00 -3.52
C TYR A 39 31.18 -1.56 -4.26
N TYR A 40 32.28 -2.25 -3.99
CA TYR A 40 33.52 -2.06 -4.74
C TYR A 40 33.43 -2.79 -6.09
N SER A 41 33.73 -2.07 -7.16
CA SER A 41 33.79 -2.59 -8.52
C SER A 41 35.15 -2.27 -9.12
N PHE A 42 35.88 -3.28 -9.58
CA PHE A 42 37.16 -3.09 -10.26
C PHE A 42 36.91 -2.72 -11.73
N ARG A 43 37.36 -1.54 -12.15
CA ARG A 43 37.05 -0.94 -13.46
C ARG A 43 38.30 -0.44 -14.17
N ASP A 44 38.28 -0.42 -15.49
CA ASP A 44 39.32 0.17 -16.33
C ASP A 44 39.12 1.69 -16.54
N GLU A 45 39.97 2.30 -17.37
CA GLU A 45 39.94 3.73 -17.70
C GLU A 45 38.63 4.19 -18.40
N ASN A 46 37.86 3.25 -18.95
CA ASN A 46 36.58 3.51 -19.62
C ASN A 46 35.37 3.17 -18.73
N ASP A 47 35.57 2.96 -17.42
CA ASP A 47 34.55 2.49 -16.47
C ASP A 47 33.93 1.12 -16.83
N ALA A 48 34.61 0.35 -17.70
CA ALA A 48 34.20 -1.00 -18.05
C ALA A 48 34.78 -2.01 -17.05
N VAL A 49 34.10 -3.16 -16.90
CA VAL A 49 34.66 -4.28 -16.14
C VAL A 49 35.69 -4.97 -17.03
N PRO A 50 36.99 -4.92 -16.69
CA PRO A 50 38.03 -5.47 -17.55
C PRO A 50 37.95 -7.00 -17.59
N TYR A 51 38.18 -7.59 -18.76
CA TYR A 51 38.36 -9.04 -18.89
C TYR A 51 39.72 -9.49 -18.32
N TRP A 52 40.76 -8.66 -18.51
CA TRP A 52 42.08 -8.80 -17.88
C TRP A 52 42.45 -7.53 -17.13
N PRO A 53 42.77 -7.59 -15.83
CA PRO A 53 43.26 -6.44 -15.07
C PRO A 53 44.51 -5.84 -15.72
N THR A 54 44.51 -4.53 -15.96
CA THR A 54 45.70 -3.77 -16.37
C THR A 54 46.10 -2.81 -15.25
N ASN A 55 47.28 -2.20 -15.38
CA ASN A 55 47.79 -1.21 -14.41
C ASN A 55 46.87 0.02 -14.28
N GLN A 56 46.08 0.31 -15.32
CA GLN A 56 45.12 1.40 -15.38
C GLN A 56 43.82 1.09 -14.63
N CYS A 57 43.55 -0.16 -14.29
CA CYS A 57 42.33 -0.54 -13.57
C CYS A 57 42.39 -0.14 -12.09
N ASN A 58 41.30 0.38 -11.54
CA ASN A 58 41.21 0.79 -10.14
C ASN A 58 39.89 0.33 -9.50
N TRP A 59 39.86 0.29 -8.17
CA TRP A 59 38.63 0.08 -7.41
C TRP A 59 37.80 1.36 -7.43
N VAL A 60 36.55 1.22 -7.87
CA VAL A 60 35.56 2.30 -7.90
C VAL A 60 34.38 1.90 -7.03
N VAL A 61 33.89 2.83 -6.21
CA VAL A 61 32.67 2.63 -5.43
C VAL A 61 31.46 2.86 -6.36
N LYS A 62 30.57 1.87 -6.44
CA LYS A 62 29.31 1.95 -7.19
C LYS A 62 28.14 1.80 -6.23
N ASN A 63 27.03 2.46 -6.56
CA ASN A 63 25.78 2.25 -5.83
C ASN A 63 25.13 0.95 -6.31
N LYS A 64 24.63 0.15 -5.37
CA LYS A 64 23.73 -0.97 -5.65
C LYS A 64 22.44 -0.39 -6.21
N GLN A 65 21.97 -0.91 -7.34
CA GLN A 65 20.61 -0.67 -7.79
C GLN A 65 19.67 -1.33 -6.79
N VAL A 66 18.84 -0.51 -6.15
CA VAL A 66 17.85 -0.97 -5.18
C VAL A 66 16.50 -0.76 -5.82
N SER A 67 15.76 -1.85 -6.00
CA SER A 67 14.39 -1.75 -6.49
C SER A 67 13.57 -0.95 -5.49
N ILE A 68 12.80 0.00 -6.01
CA ILE A 68 11.96 0.88 -5.22
C ILE A 68 10.54 0.85 -5.77
N THR A 69 9.56 0.95 -4.89
CA THR A 69 8.15 1.08 -5.26
C THR A 69 7.78 2.55 -5.27
N ALA A 70 7.15 3.01 -6.35
CA ALA A 70 6.58 4.34 -6.47
C ALA A 70 5.09 4.24 -6.85
N TYR A 71 4.36 5.31 -6.60
CA TYR A 71 2.92 5.42 -6.81
C TYR A 71 2.63 6.47 -7.88
N HIS A 72 1.79 6.12 -8.86
CA HIS A 72 1.37 7.07 -9.88
C HIS A 72 0.48 8.16 -9.26
N LYS A 73 0.77 9.43 -9.54
CA LYS A 73 0.09 10.59 -8.93
C LYS A 73 -1.42 10.63 -9.22
N ASP A 74 -1.82 10.27 -10.44
CA ASP A 74 -3.25 10.27 -10.82
C ASP A 74 -3.99 8.97 -10.47
N THR A 75 -3.45 7.81 -10.86
CA THR A 75 -4.17 6.53 -10.73
C THR A 75 -3.94 5.84 -9.38
N ARG A 76 -2.87 6.21 -8.65
CA ARG A 76 -2.37 5.57 -7.43
C ARG A 76 -1.83 4.16 -7.65
N GLU A 77 -1.67 3.75 -8.90
CA GLU A 77 -1.10 2.45 -9.23
C GLU A 77 0.35 2.37 -8.78
N LEU A 78 0.70 1.23 -8.20
CA LEU A 78 2.07 0.93 -7.80
C LEU A 78 2.88 0.48 -9.01
N LYS A 79 4.13 0.93 -9.05
CA LYS A 79 5.12 0.48 -10.02
C LYS A 79 6.46 0.32 -9.32
N GLU A 80 7.13 -0.79 -9.60
CA GLU A 80 8.51 -0.99 -9.19
C GLU A 80 9.46 -0.43 -10.24
N PHE A 81 10.49 0.29 -9.77
CA PHE A 81 11.59 0.81 -10.56
C PHE A 81 12.89 0.19 -10.05
N ASP A 82 13.80 -0.16 -10.96
CA ASP A 82 15.10 -0.76 -10.58
C ASP A 82 16.01 0.20 -9.81
N ASP A 83 15.75 1.50 -9.89
CA ASP A 83 16.50 2.56 -9.22
C ASP A 83 15.68 3.85 -9.07
N ILE A 84 16.01 4.66 -8.06
CA ILE A 84 15.36 5.97 -7.82
C ILE A 84 15.51 6.96 -8.97
N SER A 85 16.62 6.89 -9.72
CA SER A 85 16.85 7.75 -10.89
C SER A 85 15.91 7.45 -12.05
N LEU A 86 15.23 6.30 -12.05
CA LEU A 86 14.29 5.90 -13.10
C LEU A 86 12.85 6.36 -12.82
N VAL A 87 12.58 6.91 -11.62
CA VAL A 87 11.26 7.41 -11.25
C VAL A 87 10.96 8.68 -12.04
N THR A 88 9.92 8.62 -12.87
CA THR A 88 9.48 9.80 -13.63
C THR A 88 8.66 10.74 -12.75
N ASN A 89 8.51 11.99 -13.21
CA ASN A 89 7.74 12.99 -12.47
C ASN A 89 6.26 12.62 -12.29
N ASP A 90 5.73 11.64 -13.01
CA ASP A 90 4.34 11.18 -12.85
C ASP A 90 4.17 10.28 -11.62
N TYR A 91 5.28 9.90 -10.97
CA TYR A 91 5.31 9.02 -9.81
C TYR A 91 5.82 9.76 -8.58
N THR A 92 5.45 9.24 -7.41
CA THR A 92 5.92 9.68 -6.09
C THR A 92 6.32 8.47 -5.26
N LEU A 93 7.30 8.64 -4.37
CA LEU A 93 7.63 7.62 -3.37
C LEU A 93 6.69 7.66 -2.17
N ASP A 94 5.93 8.74 -2.03
CA ASP A 94 4.95 8.89 -0.97
C ASP A 94 3.77 7.97 -1.25
N LYS A 95 3.42 7.16 -0.26
CA LYS A 95 2.30 6.23 -0.36
C LYS A 95 0.97 6.96 -0.07
N PRO A 96 -0.07 6.81 -0.90
CA PRO A 96 -1.41 7.25 -0.54
C PRO A 96 -1.90 6.47 0.69
N VAL A 97 -2.50 7.19 1.64
CA VAL A 97 -3.02 6.66 2.90
C VAL A 97 -4.40 6.05 2.68
N THR A 98 -5.24 6.68 1.85
CA THR A 98 -6.61 6.26 1.58
C THR A 98 -6.89 6.09 0.09
N ILE A 99 -7.96 5.35 -0.23
CA ILE A 99 -8.48 5.23 -1.60
C ILE A 99 -9.16 6.52 -2.11
N PHE A 100 -9.30 7.52 -1.26
CA PHE A 100 -9.85 8.84 -1.60
C PHE A 100 -8.74 9.88 -1.76
N ASP A 101 -7.47 9.47 -1.63
CA ASP A 101 -6.38 10.39 -1.79
C ASP A 101 -6.20 10.78 -3.27
N TYR A 102 -5.85 12.05 -3.47
CA TYR A 102 -5.49 12.64 -4.75
C TYR A 102 -4.19 13.43 -4.58
N TRP A 103 -3.39 13.49 -5.65
CA TRP A 103 -2.08 14.15 -5.59
C TRP A 103 -2.21 15.67 -5.78
N THR A 104 -1.48 16.44 -4.98
CA THR A 104 -1.36 17.90 -5.07
C THR A 104 0.10 18.33 -5.07
N GLU A 105 0.39 19.62 -5.29
CA GLU A 105 1.75 20.17 -5.16
C GLU A 105 2.36 19.95 -3.77
N SER A 106 1.51 19.88 -2.74
CA SER A 106 1.90 19.58 -1.35
C SER A 106 1.94 18.09 -1.00
N GLY A 107 1.72 17.19 -1.97
CA GLY A 107 1.62 15.74 -1.76
C GLY A 107 0.19 15.21 -1.78
N TRP A 108 -0.01 14.01 -1.24
CA TRP A 108 -1.34 13.39 -1.14
C TRP A 108 -2.26 14.20 -0.22
N LYS A 109 -3.48 14.47 -0.69
CA LYS A 109 -4.60 14.97 0.12
C LYS A 109 -5.77 14.02 -0.01
N THR A 110 -6.50 13.82 1.08
CA THR A 110 -7.73 13.01 1.08
C THR A 110 -8.90 13.86 0.61
N ASP A 111 -9.69 13.34 -0.33
CA ASP A 111 -11.01 13.88 -0.64
C ASP A 111 -11.98 13.48 0.47
N GLU A 112 -12.10 14.33 1.48
CA GLU A 112 -12.95 14.12 2.65
C GLU A 112 -14.44 14.01 2.28
N GLN A 113 -14.86 14.68 1.21
CA GLN A 113 -16.24 14.60 0.74
C GLN A 113 -16.52 13.25 0.09
N ALA A 114 -15.64 12.78 -0.81
CA ALA A 114 -15.78 11.46 -1.43
C ALA A 114 -15.71 10.34 -0.38
N LYS A 115 -14.83 10.48 0.62
CA LYS A 115 -14.75 9.57 1.77
C LYS A 115 -16.06 9.55 2.55
N PHE A 116 -16.59 10.71 2.91
CA PHE A 116 -17.86 10.83 3.63
C PHE A 116 -19.01 10.18 2.88
N GLU A 117 -19.14 10.43 1.57
CA GLU A 117 -20.20 9.87 0.74
C GLU A 117 -20.12 8.34 0.67
N TYR A 118 -18.90 7.80 0.54
CA TYR A 118 -18.68 6.36 0.57
C TYR A 118 -19.09 5.75 1.91
N ASP A 119 -18.60 6.31 3.02
CA ASP A 119 -18.90 5.82 4.37
C ASP A 119 -20.40 5.92 4.69
N TYR A 120 -21.03 7.04 4.29
CA TYR A 120 -22.47 7.24 4.44
C TYR A 120 -23.26 6.19 3.67
N LYS A 121 -22.86 5.92 2.41
CA LYS A 121 -23.51 4.91 1.58
C LYS A 121 -23.41 3.52 2.20
N GLN A 122 -22.25 3.13 2.73
CA GLN A 122 -22.08 1.84 3.41
C GLN A 122 -23.02 1.70 4.60
N VAL A 123 -23.10 2.72 5.46
CA VAL A 123 -24.01 2.73 6.61
C VAL A 123 -25.47 2.69 6.16
N ASN A 124 -25.83 3.47 5.15
CA ASN A 124 -27.19 3.50 4.62
C ASN A 124 -27.62 2.14 4.07
N ASP A 125 -26.80 1.52 3.23
CA ASP A 125 -27.06 0.21 2.65
C ASP A 125 -27.17 -0.86 3.75
N ARG A 126 -26.31 -0.80 4.77
CA ARG A 126 -26.36 -1.69 5.92
C ARG A 126 -27.65 -1.54 6.71
N ARG A 127 -28.05 -0.31 7.04
CA ARG A 127 -29.31 -0.02 7.74
C ARG A 127 -30.51 -0.51 6.93
N TYR A 128 -30.53 -0.24 5.62
CA TYR A 128 -31.59 -0.68 4.73
C TYR A 128 -31.77 -2.20 4.77
N GLN A 129 -30.68 -2.96 4.62
CA GLN A 129 -30.71 -4.42 4.72
C GLN A 129 -31.30 -4.88 6.07
N LEU A 130 -30.83 -4.31 7.18
CA LEU A 130 -31.28 -4.65 8.53
C LEU A 130 -32.76 -4.33 8.75
N TYR A 131 -33.23 -3.18 8.27
CA TYR A 131 -34.66 -2.84 8.34
C TYR A 131 -35.51 -3.87 7.60
N THR A 132 -35.12 -4.26 6.38
CA THR A 132 -35.87 -5.25 5.61
C THR A 132 -35.89 -6.63 6.27
N ILE A 133 -34.80 -7.08 6.88
CA ILE A 133 -34.74 -8.43 7.47
C ILE A 133 -35.34 -8.50 8.89
N MET A 134 -35.38 -7.40 9.63
CA MET A 134 -35.86 -7.39 11.02
C MET A 134 -37.12 -6.55 11.19
N VAL A 135 -37.04 -5.24 10.93
CA VAL A 135 -38.10 -4.28 11.25
C VAL A 135 -39.34 -4.54 10.39
N ASP A 136 -39.18 -4.64 9.08
CA ASP A 136 -40.29 -4.82 8.15
C ASP A 136 -40.98 -6.17 8.37
N ARG A 137 -40.20 -7.22 8.69
CA ARG A 137 -40.76 -8.53 9.01
C ARG A 137 -41.62 -8.50 10.27
N LEU A 138 -41.12 -7.88 11.35
CA LEU A 138 -41.86 -7.76 12.60
C LEU A 138 -43.13 -6.92 12.42
N ARG A 139 -43.06 -5.84 11.63
CA ARG A 139 -44.22 -4.99 11.31
C ARG A 139 -45.27 -5.73 10.50
N ASN A 140 -44.84 -6.48 9.47
CA ASN A 140 -45.76 -7.26 8.65
C ASN A 140 -46.39 -8.41 9.45
N GLU A 141 -45.63 -9.05 10.34
CA GLU A 141 -46.16 -10.09 11.23
C GLU A 141 -47.20 -9.52 12.20
N ALA A 142 -46.96 -8.35 12.79
CA ALA A 142 -47.96 -7.68 13.62
C ALA A 142 -49.27 -7.41 12.87
N VAL A 143 -49.19 -6.98 11.60
CA VAL A 143 -50.38 -6.78 10.76
C VAL A 143 -51.09 -8.11 10.48
N SER A 144 -50.34 -9.17 10.21
CA SER A 144 -50.90 -10.52 9.99
C SER A 144 -51.62 -11.03 11.24
N ILE A 145 -50.99 -10.92 12.42
CA ILE A 145 -51.58 -11.32 13.71
C ILE A 145 -52.89 -10.58 13.96
N GLU A 146 -52.91 -9.25 13.78
CA GLU A 146 -54.10 -8.45 14.04
C GLU A 146 -55.24 -8.77 13.05
N SER A 147 -54.92 -9.00 11.77
CA SER A 147 -55.93 -9.23 10.73
C SER A 147 -56.42 -10.67 10.61
N VAL A 148 -55.56 -11.66 10.91
CA VAL A 148 -55.84 -13.09 10.74
C VAL A 148 -56.19 -13.75 12.07
N GLU A 149 -55.42 -13.48 13.12
CA GLU A 149 -55.64 -14.08 14.45
C GLU A 149 -56.61 -13.24 15.31
N GLY A 150 -56.74 -11.94 15.01
CA GLY A 150 -57.56 -11.01 15.79
C GLY A 150 -56.98 -10.64 17.16
N ASP A 151 -55.70 -11.00 17.42
CA ASP A 151 -55.02 -10.76 18.70
C ASP A 151 -54.27 -9.43 18.68
N SER A 152 -54.96 -8.38 19.10
CA SER A 152 -54.42 -7.01 19.12
C SER A 152 -53.30 -6.81 20.15
N ILE A 153 -53.28 -7.59 21.25
CA ILE A 153 -52.25 -7.49 22.29
C ILE A 153 -50.93 -8.04 21.73
N LYS A 154 -50.96 -9.24 21.18
CA LYS A 154 -49.79 -9.87 20.56
C LYS A 154 -49.27 -9.04 19.38
N ALA A 155 -50.15 -8.48 18.55
CA ALA A 155 -49.74 -7.57 17.48
C ALA A 155 -49.02 -6.32 18.02
N ALA A 156 -49.49 -5.74 19.14
CA ALA A 156 -48.83 -4.60 19.77
C ALA A 156 -47.42 -4.95 20.29
N GLU A 157 -47.22 -6.14 20.85
CA GLU A 157 -45.89 -6.60 21.29
C GLU A 157 -44.89 -6.67 20.12
N TYR A 158 -45.32 -7.18 18.96
CA TYR A 158 -44.47 -7.22 17.77
C TYR A 158 -44.12 -5.82 17.24
N ARG A 159 -45.04 -4.86 17.35
CA ARG A 159 -44.76 -3.45 16.99
C ARG A 159 -43.71 -2.84 17.91
N ILE A 160 -43.81 -3.08 19.22
CA ILE A 160 -42.81 -2.63 20.20
C ILE A 160 -41.44 -3.23 19.88
N GLN A 161 -41.38 -4.53 19.54
CA GLN A 161 -40.13 -5.17 19.14
C GLN A 161 -39.56 -4.56 17.86
N ALA A 162 -40.41 -4.25 16.87
CA ALA A 162 -39.97 -3.60 15.63
C ALA A 162 -39.38 -2.21 15.87
N ASP A 163 -39.99 -1.42 16.76
CA ASP A 163 -39.52 -0.08 17.10
C ASP A 163 -38.21 -0.13 17.90
N ALA A 164 -38.10 -1.08 18.84
CA ALA A 164 -36.85 -1.34 19.55
C ALA A 164 -35.72 -1.75 18.58
N ALA A 165 -36.01 -2.63 17.62
CA ALA A 165 -35.06 -3.03 16.59
C ALA A 165 -34.65 -1.85 15.69
N TYR A 166 -35.60 -1.00 15.29
CA TYR A 166 -35.33 0.21 14.51
C TYR A 166 -34.37 1.16 15.23
N LEU A 167 -34.61 1.44 16.51
CA LEU A 167 -33.74 2.30 17.32
C LEU A 167 -32.34 1.71 17.48
N LYS A 168 -32.27 0.41 17.79
CA LYS A 168 -31.01 -0.30 17.94
C LYS A 168 -30.19 -0.28 16.65
N ILE A 169 -30.81 -0.50 15.49
CA ILE A 169 -30.11 -0.44 14.19
C ILE A 169 -29.50 0.95 13.97
N LYS A 170 -30.16 2.02 14.38
CA LYS A 170 -29.64 3.39 14.25
C LYS A 170 -28.46 3.64 15.19
N GLU A 171 -28.57 3.18 16.43
CA GLU A 171 -27.52 3.27 17.44
C GLU A 171 -26.27 2.49 17.02
N ASP A 172 -26.43 1.24 16.58
CA ASP A 172 -25.32 0.36 16.19
C ASP A 172 -24.66 0.76 14.86
N ASN A 173 -25.32 1.57 14.04
CA ASN A 173 -24.82 1.98 12.72
C ASN A 173 -24.94 3.49 12.55
N PRO A 174 -24.27 4.34 13.34
CA PRO A 174 -24.40 5.79 13.22
C PRO A 174 -23.93 6.27 11.83
N PHE A 175 -24.58 7.29 11.30
CA PHE A 175 -24.07 7.93 10.08
C PHE A 175 -22.75 8.66 10.39
N PRO A 176 -21.82 8.71 9.44
CA PRO A 176 -20.59 9.49 9.62
C PRO A 176 -20.91 10.97 9.80
N GLU A 177 -20.00 11.70 10.45
CA GLU A 177 -20.08 13.14 10.55
C GLU A 177 -19.69 13.78 9.20
N PRO A 178 -20.43 14.80 8.74
CA PRO A 178 -20.07 15.50 7.51
C PRO A 178 -18.73 16.21 7.67
N PRO A 179 -17.91 16.30 6.61
CA PRO A 179 -16.67 17.03 6.66
C PRO A 179 -16.94 18.52 6.94
N GLU A 180 -16.04 19.17 7.66
CA GLU A 180 -16.12 20.61 7.88
C GLU A 180 -15.99 21.33 6.53
N LEU A 181 -17.00 22.13 6.19
CA LEU A 181 -16.93 23.02 5.02
C LEU A 181 -15.87 24.08 5.29
N THR A 182 -14.66 23.90 4.77
CA THR A 182 -13.67 24.99 4.74
C THR A 182 -14.12 26.02 3.69
N PRO A 183 -14.36 27.29 4.07
CA PRO A 183 -14.81 28.34 3.15
C PRO A 183 -13.76 28.74 2.10
#